data_AF-A0A2G5CFG3-F1
#
_entry.id   AF-A0A2G5CFG3-F1
#
_cell.length_a   1.000
_cell.length_b   1.000
_cell.length_c   1.000
_cell.angle_alpha   90.00
_cell.angle_beta   90.00
_cell.angle_gamma   90.00
#
_symmetry.space_group_name_H-M   'P 1'
#
loop_
_entity.id
_entity.type
_entity.pdbx_description
1 polymer ?
#
loop_
_entity_poly.entity_id
_entity_poly.type
_entity_poly.pdbx_seq_one_letter_code
_entity_poly.pdbx_strand_id
1 'polypeptide(L)'
;MANVEEKSPRLWAFLLATYVVSFSTLYMLWKAYIHVSELRSTALSAPDVKPEQYAILVRDIPAVLEGQTRKEQVDSYFSLLHADTFYRSMVVTDNIEVNKIWEDLENYRKKLARAEAILAATKTRPMYKTGFLSGEKVDTINYCIEMIRELVPKLKIEQENTIREKQQSSALIFFTNRIAATSAAQTIHAKKVDTWTVVEAPEPRQIIWRNLKMKFYQRKLKKDIVFVIVALTIFFYMIPIAFISAFTTMKNLKKLLPFMKPIVDQPQVKTVLEAYLPQIALIVFLAVIPKILMFLSKTEGPSISYVVRASSGKYFYFIILNVFIGVTISGTLFKTIKEVVKPDTNQIWGLLGKSLPQNATFFLTLVALKFFIGYGLELSRLVPLIIFHLKRKYFCKTDDEVREAWAPGDINYATRVPNDLLIVTIVLCYSVIAPIIIPFGVAYFGVGWLVLRNQALKVYVPSYESYGRMWPHMHGRILAALIIYQVTMIGYFSIKKFLYSPFAIPLPIFSIIFALMCRRKFYNSFRYTPLEVVCAKTKETPNLEAIYKAYIPPCLSSYKFDETQEFGHALSAFSKTGSSV
;
A
#
# COMPACT_ATOMS: atom_id res chain seq x y z
N MET A 1 24.68 29.00 3.79
CA MET A 1 25.51 29.03 5.02
C MET A 1 26.98 28.63 4.85
N ALA A 2 27.48 28.28 3.65
CA ALA A 2 28.90 27.95 3.46
C ALA A 2 29.85 29.12 3.79
N ASN A 3 29.40 30.35 3.53
CA ASN A 3 30.17 31.61 3.68
C ASN A 3 30.25 32.13 5.14
N VAL A 4 29.73 31.39 6.12
CA VAL A 4 29.82 31.78 7.54
C VAL A 4 31.12 31.24 8.13
N GLU A 5 31.96 32.12 8.65
CA GLU A 5 33.25 31.76 9.26
C GLU A 5 33.09 30.96 10.57
N GLU A 6 34.14 30.22 10.93
CA GLU A 6 34.19 29.52 12.22
C GLU A 6 34.07 30.54 13.38
N LYS A 7 33.37 30.17 14.46
CA LYS A 7 33.14 31.03 15.64
C LYS A 7 32.40 32.36 15.39
N SER A 8 31.81 32.56 14.21
CA SER A 8 31.09 33.80 13.90
C SER A 8 29.87 34.02 14.82
N PRO A 9 29.61 35.27 15.28
CA PRO A 9 28.42 35.58 16.08
C PRO A 9 27.11 35.38 15.29
N ARG A 10 27.17 35.35 13.95
CA ARG A 10 26.02 35.06 13.08
C ARG A 10 25.41 33.68 13.32
N LEU A 11 26.14 32.75 13.95
CA LEU A 11 25.65 31.42 14.31
C LEU A 11 24.49 31.45 15.33
N TRP A 12 24.36 32.52 16.12
CA TRP A 12 23.21 32.74 17.00
C TRP A 12 21.89 32.85 16.24
N ALA A 13 21.87 33.54 15.10
CA ALA A 13 20.67 33.67 14.28
C ALA A 13 20.20 32.30 13.74
N PHE A 14 21.14 31.42 13.39
CA PHE A 14 20.84 30.07 12.92
C PHE A 14 20.39 29.15 14.04
N LEU A 15 20.95 29.30 15.25
CA LEU A 15 20.46 28.60 16.43
C LEU A 15 19.01 29.01 16.73
N LEU A 16 18.72 30.32 16.79
CA LEU A 16 17.37 30.85 17.01
C LEU A 16 16.39 30.34 15.94
N ALA A 17 16.77 30.38 14.66
CA ALA A 17 15.97 29.85 13.57
C ALA A 17 15.66 28.35 13.76
N THR A 18 16.62 27.58 14.29
CA THR A 18 16.43 26.15 14.58
C THR A 18 15.38 25.90 15.65
N TYR A 19 15.35 26.73 16.68
CA TYR A 19 14.29 26.73 17.68
C TYR A 19 12.93 27.11 17.09
N VAL A 20 12.87 28.20 16.31
CA VAL A 20 11.63 28.67 15.68
C VAL A 20 11.02 27.59 14.79
N VAL A 21 11.82 26.98 13.91
CA VAL A 21 11.36 25.89 13.02
C VAL A 21 10.89 24.69 13.83
N SER A 22 11.64 24.30 14.87
CA SER A 22 11.29 23.15 15.71
C SER A 22 9.98 23.36 16.46
N PHE A 23 9.84 24.47 17.19
CA PHE A 23 8.62 24.75 17.95
C PHE A 23 7.40 24.98 17.04
N SER A 24 7.57 25.66 15.91
CA SER A 24 6.48 25.85 14.93
C SER A 24 6.00 24.51 14.38
N THR A 25 6.92 23.60 14.05
CA THR A 25 6.58 22.25 13.56
C THR A 25 5.84 21.45 14.63
N LEU A 26 6.32 21.46 15.87
CA LEU A 26 5.67 20.73 16.98
C LEU A 26 4.28 21.29 17.28
N TYR A 27 4.11 22.61 17.29
CA TYR A 27 2.81 23.26 17.48
C TYR A 27 1.82 22.90 16.37
N MET A 28 2.24 22.98 15.11
CA MET A 28 1.40 22.62 13.97
C MET A 28 1.02 21.14 13.99
N LEU A 29 1.98 20.24 14.31
CA LEU A 29 1.69 18.82 14.45
C LEU A 29 0.70 18.54 15.57
N TRP A 30 0.80 19.23 16.70
CA TRP A 30 -0.14 19.10 17.80
C TRP A 30 -1.57 19.51 17.38
N LYS A 31 -1.72 20.69 16.77
CA LYS A 31 -3.01 21.19 16.27
C LYS A 31 -3.60 20.27 15.22
N ALA A 32 -2.79 19.83 14.26
CA ALA A 32 -3.22 18.91 13.21
C ALA A 32 -3.64 17.55 13.78
N TYR A 33 -2.97 17.03 14.80
CA TYR A 33 -3.35 15.76 15.42
C TYR A 33 -4.72 15.87 16.09
N ILE A 34 -4.97 16.93 16.86
CA ILE A 34 -6.28 17.18 17.48
C ILE A 34 -7.36 17.23 16.40
N HIS A 35 -7.14 18.05 15.36
CA HIS A 35 -8.10 18.22 14.28
C HIS A 35 -8.42 16.90 13.55
N VAL A 36 -7.41 16.10 13.20
CA VAL A 36 -7.62 14.80 12.54
C VAL A 36 -8.30 13.80 13.47
N SER A 37 -8.05 13.87 14.77
CA SER A 37 -8.74 13.04 15.78
C SER A 37 -10.23 13.36 15.86
N GLU A 38 -10.61 14.65 15.79
CA GLU A 38 -12.00 15.10 15.76
C GLU A 38 -12.69 14.69 14.46
N LEU A 39 -12.04 14.85 13.31
CA LEU A 39 -12.55 14.39 12.01
C LEU A 39 -12.79 12.89 11.99
N ARG A 40 -11.84 12.10 12.55
CA ARG A 40 -11.99 10.65 12.68
C ARG A 40 -13.19 10.30 13.57
N SER A 41 -13.34 10.98 14.70
CA SER A 41 -14.46 10.72 15.63
C SER A 41 -15.80 11.01 14.95
N THR A 42 -15.90 12.14 14.25
CA THR A 42 -17.08 12.54 13.46
C THR A 42 -17.43 11.50 12.38
N ALA A 43 -16.41 11.01 11.65
CA ALA A 43 -16.59 10.02 10.60
C ALA A 43 -17.00 8.64 11.14
N LEU A 44 -16.58 8.28 12.35
CA LEU A 44 -16.95 7.03 13.02
C LEU A 44 -18.34 7.10 13.66
N SER A 45 -18.78 8.29 14.11
CA SER A 45 -20.15 8.54 14.58
C SER A 45 -21.16 8.70 13.45
N ALA A 46 -20.73 8.57 12.19
CA ALA A 46 -21.63 8.69 11.05
C ALA A 46 -22.80 7.68 11.17
N PRO A 47 -24.02 8.09 10.79
CA PRO A 47 -25.23 7.30 11.04
C PRO A 47 -25.38 6.06 10.15
N ASP A 48 -24.51 5.91 9.15
CA ASP A 48 -24.56 4.86 8.15
C ASP A 48 -24.14 3.51 8.75
N VAL A 49 -24.94 2.47 8.47
CA VAL A 49 -24.67 1.12 8.94
C VAL A 49 -23.57 0.50 8.09
N LYS A 50 -22.45 0.13 8.72
CA LYS A 50 -21.33 -0.54 8.04
C LYS A 50 -21.05 -1.92 8.64
N PRO A 51 -20.78 -2.94 7.81
CA PRO A 51 -20.66 -4.32 8.28
C PRO A 51 -19.50 -4.51 9.26
N GLU A 52 -18.41 -3.77 9.12
CA GLU A 52 -17.25 -3.84 10.02
C GLU A 52 -17.53 -3.37 11.46
N GLN A 53 -18.61 -2.59 11.69
CA GLN A 53 -18.96 -2.12 13.03
C GLN A 53 -19.62 -3.21 13.89
N TYR A 54 -20.11 -4.28 13.26
CA TYR A 54 -20.84 -5.38 13.92
C TYR A 54 -20.03 -6.69 13.93
N ALA A 55 -18.80 -6.67 13.40
CA ALA A 55 -17.98 -7.85 13.22
C ALA A 55 -16.64 -7.73 13.95
N ILE A 56 -16.19 -8.84 14.51
CA ILE A 56 -14.80 -8.99 15.01
C ILE A 56 -14.13 -10.13 14.27
N LEU A 57 -12.81 -10.03 14.12
CA LEU A 57 -11.98 -11.08 13.56
C LEU A 57 -11.26 -11.80 14.71
N VAL A 58 -11.55 -13.09 14.83
CA VAL A 58 -10.94 -13.98 15.81
C VAL A 58 -9.95 -14.90 15.12
N ARG A 59 -8.78 -15.06 15.74
CA ARG A 59 -7.68 -15.88 15.23
C ARG A 59 -7.10 -16.74 16.35
N ASP A 60 -6.26 -17.70 15.96
CA ASP A 60 -5.62 -18.63 16.90
C ASP A 60 -6.64 -19.40 17.75
N ILE A 61 -7.71 -19.87 17.08
CA ILE A 61 -8.70 -20.78 17.67
C ILE A 61 -7.97 -22.09 18.04
N PRO A 62 -8.15 -22.63 19.27
CA PRO A 62 -7.53 -23.87 19.70
C PRO A 62 -7.99 -25.06 18.84
N ALA A 63 -7.31 -26.20 19.01
CA ALA A 63 -7.74 -27.45 18.35
C ALA A 63 -9.18 -27.79 18.76
N VAL A 64 -9.88 -28.45 17.85
CA VAL A 64 -11.27 -28.86 18.05
C VAL A 64 -11.29 -30.03 19.03
N LEU A 65 -12.24 -30.03 19.97
CA LEU A 65 -12.47 -31.14 20.89
C LEU A 65 -13.14 -32.30 20.14
N GLU A 66 -12.88 -33.55 20.55
CA GLU A 66 -13.43 -34.74 19.90
C GLU A 66 -14.97 -34.69 19.84
N GLY A 67 -15.53 -34.89 18.66
CA GLY A 67 -16.99 -34.93 18.43
C GLY A 67 -17.69 -33.60 18.16
N GLN A 68 -17.01 -32.45 18.23
CA GLN A 68 -17.60 -31.13 17.95
C GLN A 68 -17.11 -30.57 16.60
N THR A 69 -17.94 -29.80 15.88
CA THR A 69 -17.44 -29.03 14.71
C THR A 69 -16.76 -27.74 15.17
N ARG A 70 -15.80 -27.19 14.39
CA ARG A 70 -15.16 -25.90 14.76
C ARG A 70 -16.17 -24.77 14.85
N LYS A 71 -17.21 -24.78 14.02
CA LYS A 71 -18.27 -23.79 14.07
C LYS A 71 -19.02 -23.87 15.41
N GLU A 72 -19.44 -25.05 15.82
CA GLU A 72 -20.06 -25.27 17.14
C GLU A 72 -19.12 -24.83 18.27
N GLN A 73 -17.82 -25.14 18.20
CA GLN A 73 -16.85 -24.71 19.20
C GLN A 73 -16.81 -23.19 19.35
N VAL A 74 -16.82 -22.44 18.24
CA VAL A 74 -16.83 -20.98 18.23
C VAL A 74 -18.16 -20.44 18.73
N ASP A 75 -19.27 -20.99 18.23
CA ASP A 75 -20.63 -20.57 18.58
C ASP A 75 -20.88 -20.80 20.09
N SER A 76 -20.52 -21.96 20.64
CA SER A 76 -20.64 -22.26 22.08
C SER A 76 -19.76 -21.35 22.94
N TYR A 77 -18.53 -21.05 22.50
CA TYR A 77 -17.62 -20.20 23.26
C TYR A 77 -18.13 -18.74 23.34
N PHE A 78 -18.56 -18.17 22.21
CA PHE A 78 -19.03 -16.78 22.17
C PHE A 78 -20.45 -16.60 22.68
N SER A 79 -21.33 -17.60 22.54
CA SER A 79 -22.65 -17.57 23.19
C SER A 79 -22.54 -17.62 24.71
N LEU A 80 -21.56 -18.35 25.27
CA LEU A 80 -21.32 -18.35 26.72
C LEU A 80 -20.82 -16.99 27.23
N LEU A 81 -19.91 -16.34 26.49
CA LEU A 81 -19.31 -15.07 26.88
C LEU A 81 -20.20 -13.85 26.59
N HIS A 82 -21.03 -13.92 25.56
CA HIS A 82 -21.81 -12.80 25.01
C HIS A 82 -23.26 -13.18 24.69
N ALA A 83 -23.92 -13.92 25.59
CA ALA A 83 -25.23 -14.55 25.39
C ALA A 83 -26.29 -13.67 24.69
N ASP A 84 -26.46 -12.42 25.12
CA ASP A 84 -27.53 -11.55 24.60
C ASP A 84 -27.17 -10.81 23.31
N THR A 85 -25.88 -10.79 22.95
CA THR A 85 -25.36 -9.93 21.87
C THR A 85 -24.72 -10.68 20.73
N PHE A 86 -24.37 -11.95 20.94
CA PHE A 86 -23.85 -12.83 19.91
C PHE A 86 -24.96 -13.16 18.89
N TYR A 87 -24.68 -12.93 17.61
CA TYR A 87 -25.60 -13.28 16.52
C TYR A 87 -25.22 -14.60 15.86
N ARG A 88 -24.01 -14.66 15.25
CA ARG A 88 -23.56 -15.79 14.46
C ARG A 88 -22.05 -15.75 14.26
N SER A 89 -21.41 -16.90 14.03
CA SER A 89 -20.03 -16.98 13.53
C SER A 89 -19.94 -17.42 12.07
N MET A 90 -18.84 -17.01 11.43
CA MET A 90 -18.40 -17.48 10.12
C MET A 90 -16.96 -17.98 10.27
N VAL A 91 -16.78 -19.30 10.24
CA VAL A 91 -15.45 -19.91 10.26
C VAL A 91 -14.76 -19.63 8.92
N VAL A 92 -13.53 -19.15 8.98
CA VAL A 92 -12.72 -18.90 7.78
C VAL A 92 -12.28 -20.23 7.19
N THR A 93 -12.32 -20.36 5.87
CA THR A 93 -11.93 -21.57 5.13
C THR A 93 -10.72 -21.30 4.22
N ASP A 94 -9.98 -22.36 3.84
CA ASP A 94 -8.94 -22.25 2.82
C ASP A 94 -9.57 -22.24 1.43
N ASN A 95 -9.71 -21.04 0.87
CA ASN A 95 -10.42 -20.84 -0.39
C ASN A 95 -9.51 -20.93 -1.63
N ILE A 96 -8.25 -21.36 -1.52
CA ILE A 96 -7.29 -21.30 -2.64
C ILE A 96 -7.81 -22.05 -3.87
N GLU A 97 -8.27 -23.29 -3.71
CA GLU A 97 -8.73 -24.12 -4.83
C GLU A 97 -10.06 -23.64 -5.40
N VAL A 98 -11.05 -23.37 -4.53
CA VAL A 98 -12.36 -22.83 -4.95
C VAL A 98 -12.19 -21.49 -5.67
N ASN A 99 -11.31 -20.63 -5.16
CA ASN A 99 -11.04 -19.33 -5.77
C ASN A 99 -10.39 -19.47 -7.14
N LYS A 100 -9.53 -20.49 -7.35
CA LYS A 100 -8.96 -20.76 -8.67
C LYS A 100 -10.05 -21.18 -9.67
N ILE A 101 -10.92 -22.12 -9.29
CA ILE A 101 -12.04 -22.56 -10.13
C ILE A 101 -13.00 -21.40 -10.43
N TRP A 102 -13.28 -20.56 -9.44
CA TRP A 102 -14.12 -19.38 -9.59
C TRP A 102 -13.48 -18.32 -10.51
N GLU A 103 -12.18 -18.05 -10.36
CA GLU A 103 -11.43 -17.16 -11.26
C GLU A 103 -11.41 -17.68 -12.69
N ASP A 104 -11.21 -18.99 -12.89
CA ASP A 104 -11.26 -19.63 -14.20
C ASP A 104 -12.66 -19.50 -14.82
N LEU A 105 -13.72 -19.77 -14.05
CA LEU A 105 -15.11 -19.61 -14.48
C LEU A 105 -15.41 -18.17 -14.92
N GLU A 106 -15.01 -17.18 -14.13
CA GLU A 106 -15.19 -15.77 -14.44
C GLU A 106 -14.40 -15.36 -15.70
N ASN A 107 -13.19 -15.90 -15.87
CA ASN A 107 -12.41 -15.70 -17.10
C ASN A 107 -13.12 -16.27 -18.33
N TYR A 108 -13.73 -17.46 -18.23
CA TYR A 108 -14.51 -18.04 -19.34
C TYR A 108 -15.79 -17.23 -19.63
N ARG A 109 -16.45 -16.67 -18.63
CA ARG A 109 -17.59 -15.75 -18.83
C ARG A 109 -17.21 -14.49 -19.55
N LYS A 110 -16.12 -13.84 -19.14
CA LYS A 110 -15.60 -12.65 -19.83
C LYS A 110 -15.23 -12.97 -21.28
N LYS A 111 -14.64 -14.15 -21.53
CA LYS A 111 -14.35 -14.63 -22.89
C LYS A 111 -15.63 -14.88 -23.70
N LEU A 112 -16.67 -15.46 -23.10
CA LEU A 112 -17.96 -15.69 -23.75
C LEU A 112 -18.62 -14.36 -24.15
N ALA A 113 -18.77 -13.41 -23.22
CA ALA A 113 -19.33 -12.09 -23.49
C ALA A 113 -18.54 -11.36 -24.60
N ARG A 114 -17.21 -11.49 -24.60
CA ARG A 114 -16.36 -10.97 -25.67
C ARG A 114 -16.61 -11.64 -27.02
N ALA A 115 -16.76 -12.97 -27.05
CA ALA A 115 -17.05 -13.71 -28.27
C ALA A 115 -18.42 -13.34 -28.87
N GLU A 116 -19.42 -13.15 -28.01
CA GLU A 116 -20.77 -12.71 -28.39
C GLU A 116 -20.76 -11.28 -28.95
N ALA A 117 -20.03 -10.36 -28.33
CA ALA A 117 -19.87 -9.00 -28.84
C ALA A 117 -19.18 -8.98 -30.21
N ILE A 118 -18.18 -9.84 -30.43
CA ILE A 118 -17.54 -9.99 -31.74
C ILE A 118 -18.54 -10.53 -32.76
N LEU A 119 -19.30 -11.59 -32.43
CA LEU A 119 -20.33 -12.14 -33.30
C LEU A 119 -21.37 -11.08 -33.70
N ALA A 120 -21.82 -10.26 -32.74
CA ALA A 120 -22.76 -9.19 -33.01
C ALA A 120 -22.20 -8.12 -33.97
N ALA A 121 -20.91 -7.81 -33.85
CA ALA A 121 -20.24 -6.79 -34.67
C ALA A 121 -19.85 -7.28 -36.08
N THR A 122 -19.30 -8.49 -36.20
CA THR A 122 -18.74 -9.01 -37.47
C THR A 122 -19.63 -10.04 -38.16
N LYS A 123 -20.71 -10.50 -37.51
CA LYS A 123 -21.59 -11.60 -37.97
C LYS A 123 -20.87 -12.94 -38.22
N THR A 124 -19.60 -13.04 -37.86
CA THR A 124 -18.76 -14.22 -38.04
C THR A 124 -18.47 -14.87 -36.68
N ARG A 125 -18.55 -16.20 -36.63
CA ARG A 125 -18.28 -16.93 -35.39
C ARG A 125 -16.77 -16.93 -35.07
N PRO A 126 -16.36 -16.48 -33.88
CA PRO A 126 -14.96 -16.47 -33.51
C PRO A 126 -14.46 -17.89 -33.24
N MET A 127 -13.34 -18.27 -33.86
CA MET A 127 -12.69 -19.56 -33.60
C MET A 127 -11.53 -19.42 -32.61
N TYR A 128 -11.48 -20.31 -31.63
CA TYR A 128 -10.44 -20.42 -30.62
C TYR A 128 -9.52 -21.60 -30.94
N LYS A 129 -8.22 -21.47 -30.68
CA LYS A 129 -7.29 -22.61 -30.71
C LYS A 129 -7.08 -23.09 -29.27
N THR A 130 -7.32 -24.37 -29.02
CA THR A 130 -7.23 -24.97 -27.67
C THR A 130 -5.80 -24.95 -27.08
N GLY A 131 -4.76 -24.86 -27.91
CA GLY A 131 -3.36 -24.82 -27.49
C GLY A 131 -2.59 -23.56 -27.93
N PHE A 132 -1.52 -23.23 -27.20
CA PHE A 132 -0.68 -22.04 -27.45
C PHE A 132 0.08 -22.11 -28.79
N LEU A 133 0.41 -23.31 -29.27
CA LEU A 133 1.17 -23.55 -30.52
C LEU A 133 0.66 -24.71 -31.38
N SER A 134 -0.05 -25.68 -30.81
CA SER A 134 -0.72 -26.77 -31.54
C SER A 134 -2.03 -27.09 -30.86
N GLY A 135 -3.13 -27.02 -31.60
CA GLY A 135 -4.47 -27.23 -31.08
C GLY A 135 -5.52 -27.04 -32.17
N GLU A 136 -6.62 -27.77 -32.06
CA GLU A 136 -7.74 -27.71 -32.98
C GLU A 136 -8.45 -26.35 -32.90
N LYS A 137 -8.96 -25.88 -34.04
CA LYS A 137 -9.79 -24.68 -34.11
C LYS A 137 -11.22 -25.06 -33.73
N VAL A 138 -11.66 -24.64 -32.55
CA VAL A 138 -13.01 -24.86 -32.02
C VAL A 138 -13.79 -23.56 -32.00
N ASP A 139 -15.12 -23.64 -32.09
CA ASP A 139 -15.98 -22.47 -31.91
C ASP A 139 -15.83 -21.95 -30.47
N THR A 140 -15.43 -20.69 -30.33
CA THR A 140 -15.15 -20.07 -29.02
C THR A 140 -16.40 -20.05 -28.14
N ILE A 141 -17.58 -19.83 -28.72
CA ILE A 141 -18.83 -19.70 -27.98
C ILE A 141 -19.21 -21.06 -27.40
N ASN A 142 -19.29 -22.08 -28.25
CA ASN A 142 -19.64 -23.44 -27.81
C ASN A 142 -18.63 -23.97 -26.80
N TYR A 143 -17.34 -23.76 -27.04
CA TYR A 143 -16.28 -24.16 -26.12
C TYR A 143 -16.40 -23.46 -24.76
N CYS A 144 -16.65 -22.14 -24.71
CA CYS A 144 -16.82 -21.44 -23.43
C CYS A 144 -18.08 -21.92 -22.69
N ILE A 145 -19.19 -22.18 -23.40
CA ILE A 145 -20.42 -22.72 -22.80
C ILE A 145 -20.15 -24.10 -22.19
N GLU A 146 -19.45 -24.98 -22.90
CA GLU A 146 -19.10 -26.32 -22.42
C GLU A 146 -18.20 -26.25 -21.19
N MET A 147 -17.15 -25.43 -21.21
CA MET A 147 -16.26 -25.21 -20.06
C MET A 147 -17.02 -24.63 -18.85
N ILE A 148 -17.95 -23.69 -19.06
CA ILE A 148 -18.78 -23.16 -17.96
C ILE A 148 -19.68 -24.27 -17.39
N ARG A 149 -20.33 -25.07 -18.24
CA ARG A 149 -21.16 -26.20 -17.81
C ARG A 149 -20.37 -27.25 -17.02
N GLU A 150 -19.10 -27.45 -17.34
CA GLU A 150 -18.20 -28.34 -16.60
C GLU A 150 -17.72 -27.73 -15.28
N LEU A 151 -17.40 -26.44 -15.26
CA LEU A 151 -16.85 -25.76 -14.08
C LEU A 151 -17.89 -25.44 -13.00
N VAL A 152 -19.15 -25.16 -13.36
CA VAL A 152 -20.23 -24.88 -12.40
C VAL A 152 -20.45 -26.04 -11.39
N PRO A 153 -20.64 -27.31 -11.79
CA PRO A 153 -20.80 -28.40 -10.84
C PRO A 153 -19.53 -28.66 -10.03
N LYS A 154 -18.34 -28.57 -10.66
CA LYS A 154 -17.06 -28.66 -9.95
C LYS A 154 -16.93 -27.59 -8.87
N LEU A 155 -17.34 -26.36 -9.17
CA LEU A 155 -17.36 -25.26 -8.20
C LEU A 155 -18.30 -25.57 -7.03
N LYS A 156 -19.52 -26.06 -7.29
CA LYS A 156 -20.48 -26.42 -6.23
C LYS A 156 -19.92 -27.50 -5.29
N ILE A 157 -19.34 -28.56 -5.87
CA ILE A 157 -18.72 -29.65 -5.09
C ILE A 157 -17.57 -29.10 -4.24
N GLU A 158 -16.67 -28.31 -4.83
CA GLU A 158 -15.52 -27.74 -4.12
C GLU A 158 -15.92 -26.70 -3.06
N GLN A 159 -17.00 -25.96 -3.28
CA GLN A 159 -17.59 -25.06 -2.28
C GLN A 159 -18.06 -25.84 -1.05
N GLU A 160 -18.82 -26.93 -1.26
CA GLU A 160 -19.29 -27.78 -0.17
C GLU A 160 -18.14 -28.45 0.59
N ASN A 161 -17.16 -29.01 -0.14
CA ASN A 161 -15.95 -29.60 0.44
C ASN A 161 -15.15 -28.57 1.26
N THR A 162 -15.02 -27.35 0.76
CA THR A 162 -14.26 -26.29 1.44
C THR A 162 -14.92 -25.82 2.73
N ILE A 163 -16.25 -25.73 2.75
CA ILE A 163 -17.02 -25.36 3.95
C ILE A 163 -16.94 -26.46 5.02
N ARG A 164 -16.94 -27.74 4.60
CA ARG A 164 -16.91 -28.89 5.52
C ARG A 164 -15.51 -29.19 6.05
N GLU A 165 -14.51 -29.32 5.17
CA GLU A 165 -13.21 -29.91 5.51
C GLU A 165 -12.08 -28.88 5.66
N LYS A 166 -12.11 -27.79 4.89
CA LYS A 166 -10.99 -26.83 4.81
C LYS A 166 -11.08 -25.67 5.82
N GLN A 167 -11.66 -25.90 6.99
CA GLN A 167 -11.83 -24.90 8.03
C GLN A 167 -10.49 -24.49 8.68
N GLN A 168 -10.27 -23.20 8.87
CA GLN A 168 -9.06 -22.60 9.44
C GLN A 168 -9.24 -22.21 10.91
N SER A 169 -8.14 -21.94 11.63
CA SER A 169 -8.16 -21.52 13.04
C SER A 169 -8.48 -20.03 13.21
N SER A 170 -9.38 -19.51 12.38
CA SER A 170 -9.85 -18.12 12.42
C SER A 170 -11.34 -18.07 12.06
N ALA A 171 -12.05 -17.11 12.63
CA ALA A 171 -13.47 -16.90 12.41
C ALA A 171 -13.81 -15.41 12.46
N LEU A 172 -14.86 -15.02 11.74
CA LEU A 172 -15.52 -13.74 11.91
C LEU A 172 -16.73 -13.96 12.81
N ILE A 173 -16.97 -13.03 13.72
CA ILE A 173 -18.03 -13.14 14.71
C ILE A 173 -18.87 -11.89 14.64
N PHE A 174 -20.18 -12.08 14.51
CA PHE A 174 -21.15 -11.03 14.32
C PHE A 174 -21.95 -10.82 15.60
N PHE A 175 -22.18 -9.55 15.92
CA PHE A 175 -22.96 -9.13 17.07
C PHE A 175 -24.21 -8.38 16.63
N THR A 176 -25.24 -8.39 17.47
CA THR A 176 -26.46 -7.59 17.29
C THR A 176 -26.19 -6.10 17.53
N ASN A 177 -25.22 -5.78 18.40
CA ASN A 177 -24.89 -4.41 18.82
C ASN A 177 -23.41 -4.06 18.52
N ARG A 178 -23.18 -2.87 17.96
CA ARG A 178 -21.83 -2.32 17.69
C ARG A 178 -21.01 -2.13 18.96
N ILE A 179 -21.65 -1.77 20.07
CA ILE A 179 -20.97 -1.60 21.37
C ILE A 179 -20.40 -2.95 21.82
N ALA A 180 -21.17 -4.03 21.68
CA ALA A 180 -20.73 -5.37 22.04
C ALA A 180 -19.56 -5.82 21.15
N ALA A 181 -19.66 -5.64 19.82
CA ALA A 181 -18.56 -5.95 18.90
C ALA A 181 -17.28 -5.17 19.25
N THR A 182 -17.40 -3.85 19.48
CA THR A 182 -16.25 -2.99 19.78
C THR A 182 -15.62 -3.34 21.13
N SER A 183 -16.44 -3.62 22.14
CA SER A 183 -15.97 -4.06 23.46
C SER A 183 -15.25 -5.41 23.35
N ALA A 184 -15.87 -6.39 22.68
CA ALA A 184 -15.29 -7.71 22.47
C ALA A 184 -13.97 -7.64 21.67
N ALA A 185 -13.82 -6.69 20.74
CA ALA A 185 -12.59 -6.50 19.98
C ALA A 185 -11.41 -5.96 20.82
N GLN A 186 -11.68 -5.38 21.99
CA GLN A 186 -10.68 -4.73 22.84
C GLN A 186 -10.37 -5.52 24.10
N THR A 187 -11.20 -6.49 24.47
CA THR A 187 -11.00 -7.37 25.63
C THR A 187 -10.14 -8.58 25.30
N ILE A 188 -9.40 -9.07 26.30
CA ILE A 188 -8.70 -10.35 26.22
C ILE A 188 -9.71 -11.45 26.59
N HIS A 189 -9.87 -12.46 25.73
CA HIS A 189 -10.89 -13.51 25.89
C HIS A 189 -10.36 -14.76 26.59
N ALA A 190 -9.10 -15.13 26.37
CA ALA A 190 -8.50 -16.33 26.92
C ALA A 190 -7.43 -16.01 27.98
N LYS A 191 -7.15 -17.00 28.84
CA LYS A 191 -6.08 -16.91 29.85
C LYS A 191 -4.69 -16.75 29.23
N LYS A 192 -4.49 -17.24 28.00
CA LYS A 192 -3.24 -17.11 27.25
C LYS A 192 -3.43 -16.14 26.08
N VAL A 193 -2.42 -15.31 25.82
CA VAL A 193 -2.47 -14.26 24.80
C VAL A 193 -2.32 -14.81 23.37
N ASP A 194 -1.86 -16.05 23.22
CA ASP A 194 -1.69 -16.72 21.93
C ASP A 194 -2.90 -17.54 21.49
N THR A 195 -3.97 -17.59 22.29
CA THR A 195 -5.22 -18.27 21.97
C THR A 195 -6.38 -17.28 21.92
N TRP A 196 -7.36 -17.54 21.03
CA TRP A 196 -8.54 -16.68 20.85
C TRP A 196 -8.17 -15.20 20.68
N THR A 197 -7.20 -14.90 19.80
CA THR A 197 -6.77 -13.53 19.57
C THR A 197 -7.82 -12.78 18.77
N VAL A 198 -8.37 -11.73 19.38
CA VAL A 198 -9.44 -10.93 18.78
C VAL A 198 -8.89 -9.59 18.31
N VAL A 199 -9.32 -9.17 17.12
CA VAL A 199 -9.10 -7.83 16.58
C VAL A 199 -10.40 -7.33 15.94
N GLU A 200 -10.56 -6.01 15.81
CA GLU A 200 -11.65 -5.44 15.01
C GLU A 200 -11.63 -6.02 13.59
N ALA A 201 -12.79 -6.41 13.07
CA ALA A 201 -12.86 -6.88 11.70
C ALA A 201 -12.57 -5.70 10.77
N PRO A 202 -11.66 -5.85 9.78
CA PRO A 202 -11.55 -4.87 8.72
C PRO A 202 -12.81 -4.93 7.83
N GLU A 203 -13.02 -3.89 7.04
CA GLU A 203 -14.03 -3.87 5.97
C GLU A 203 -13.89 -5.12 5.08
N PRO A 204 -14.99 -5.73 4.60
CA PRO A 204 -14.93 -6.96 3.80
C PRO A 204 -13.96 -6.89 2.61
N ARG A 205 -13.91 -5.75 1.91
CA ARG A 205 -13.01 -5.50 0.77
C ARG A 205 -11.53 -5.49 1.14
N GLN A 206 -11.21 -5.26 2.41
CA GLN A 206 -9.83 -5.18 2.90
C GLN A 206 -9.27 -6.53 3.32
N ILE A 207 -10.11 -7.56 3.49
CA ILE A 207 -9.66 -8.85 4.04
C ILE A 207 -8.76 -9.57 3.04
N ILE A 208 -7.57 -9.93 3.50
CA ILE A 208 -6.65 -10.81 2.77
C ILE A 208 -6.83 -12.23 3.33
N TRP A 209 -7.79 -12.96 2.77
CA TRP A 209 -8.20 -14.31 3.21
C TRP A 209 -7.02 -15.28 3.37
N ARG A 210 -6.08 -15.26 2.42
CA ARG A 210 -4.87 -16.11 2.43
C ARG A 210 -4.01 -15.95 3.70
N ASN A 211 -4.07 -14.78 4.35
CA ASN A 211 -3.25 -14.50 5.53
C ASN A 211 -3.92 -14.85 6.85
N LEU A 212 -5.20 -15.21 6.84
CA LEU A 212 -5.95 -15.52 8.07
C LEU A 212 -5.47 -16.83 8.70
N LYS A 213 -5.07 -17.82 7.91
CA LYS A 213 -4.58 -19.13 8.37
C LYS A 213 -3.31 -19.12 9.23
N MET A 214 -2.53 -18.05 9.20
CA MET A 214 -1.24 -18.01 9.87
C MET A 214 -1.43 -17.97 11.40
N LYS A 215 -0.78 -18.88 12.13
CA LYS A 215 -0.77 -18.90 13.61
C LYS A 215 0.04 -17.74 14.21
N PHE A 216 -0.21 -17.41 15.48
CA PHE A 216 0.47 -16.33 16.21
C PHE A 216 1.99 -16.29 16.03
N TYR A 217 2.68 -17.39 16.33
CA TYR A 217 4.14 -17.46 16.24
C TYR A 217 4.65 -17.29 14.79
N GLN A 218 3.99 -17.93 13.83
CA GLN A 218 4.33 -17.80 12.41
C GLN A 218 4.20 -16.36 11.92
N ARG A 219 3.20 -15.60 12.41
CA ARG A 219 3.04 -14.17 12.07
C ARG A 219 4.17 -13.33 12.63
N LYS A 220 4.62 -13.60 13.85
CA LYS A 220 5.75 -12.89 14.47
C LYS A 220 7.05 -13.17 13.70
N LEU A 221 7.37 -14.45 13.50
CA LEU A 221 8.56 -14.86 12.75
C LEU A 221 8.58 -14.28 11.34
N LYS A 222 7.46 -14.28 10.62
CA LYS A 222 7.38 -13.66 9.28
C LYS A 222 7.66 -12.17 9.30
N LYS A 223 7.15 -11.43 10.29
CA LYS A 223 7.43 -9.99 10.42
C LYS A 223 8.92 -9.76 10.67
N ASP A 224 9.54 -10.59 11.50
CA ASP A 224 10.98 -10.49 11.80
C ASP A 224 11.82 -10.82 10.54
N ILE A 225 11.47 -11.88 9.80
CA ILE A 225 12.11 -12.22 8.52
C ILE A 225 11.98 -11.08 7.50
N VAL A 226 10.77 -10.53 7.32
CA VAL A 226 10.57 -9.42 6.38
C VAL A 226 11.35 -8.18 6.82
N PHE A 227 11.41 -7.89 8.13
CA PHE A 227 12.23 -6.81 8.65
C PHE A 227 13.71 -6.98 8.29
N VAL A 228 14.27 -8.18 8.48
CA VAL A 228 15.66 -8.49 8.09
C VAL A 228 15.86 -8.34 6.59
N ILE A 229 14.97 -8.91 5.75
CA ILE A 229 15.06 -8.78 4.28
C ILE A 229 15.05 -7.31 3.85
N VAL A 230 14.16 -6.50 4.44
CA VAL A 230 14.06 -5.07 4.13
C VAL A 230 15.32 -4.33 4.57
N ALA A 231 15.84 -4.61 5.77
CA ALA A 231 17.08 -4.03 6.25
C ALA A 231 18.25 -4.36 5.30
N LEU A 232 18.43 -5.63 4.93
CA LEU A 232 19.42 -6.07 3.94
C LEU A 232 19.23 -5.36 2.60
N THR A 233 18.00 -5.27 2.11
CA THR A 233 17.67 -4.57 0.86
C THR A 233 18.07 -3.09 0.91
N ILE A 234 17.88 -2.43 2.06
CA ILE A 234 18.23 -1.03 2.25
C ILE A 234 19.75 -0.83 2.29
N PHE A 235 20.47 -1.63 3.09
CA PHE A 235 21.92 -1.49 3.27
C PHE A 235 22.72 -1.89 2.03
N PHE A 236 22.31 -2.98 1.37
CA PHE A 236 23.01 -3.49 0.19
C PHE A 236 22.47 -2.92 -1.13
N TYR A 237 21.59 -1.91 -1.10
CA TYR A 237 20.93 -1.40 -2.30
C TYR A 237 21.88 -0.87 -3.38
N MET A 238 23.03 -0.33 -2.98
CA MET A 238 24.04 0.17 -3.92
C MET A 238 24.65 -0.94 -4.77
N ILE A 239 24.70 -2.18 -4.27
CA ILE A 239 25.29 -3.31 -4.98
C ILE A 239 24.44 -3.70 -6.20
N PRO A 240 23.11 -3.94 -6.08
CA PRO A 240 22.25 -4.13 -7.24
C PRO A 240 22.26 -2.99 -8.24
N ILE A 241 22.35 -1.72 -7.81
CA ILE A 241 22.47 -0.58 -8.73
C ILE A 241 23.77 -0.68 -9.54
N ALA A 242 24.91 -0.88 -8.85
CA ALA A 242 26.21 -1.01 -9.50
C ALA A 242 26.23 -2.20 -10.47
N PHE A 243 25.62 -3.33 -10.07
CA PHE A 243 25.46 -4.51 -10.91
C PHE A 243 24.63 -4.21 -12.16
N ILE A 244 23.44 -3.63 -12.02
CA ILE A 244 22.58 -3.28 -13.16
C ILE A 244 23.30 -2.29 -14.07
N SER A 245 23.94 -1.26 -13.51
CA SER A 245 24.72 -0.29 -14.27
C SER A 245 25.85 -0.97 -15.06
N ALA A 246 26.56 -1.92 -14.46
CA ALA A 246 27.62 -2.69 -15.12
C ALA A 246 27.07 -3.61 -16.23
N PHE A 247 25.92 -4.26 -16.01
CA PHE A 247 25.25 -5.11 -16.99
C PHE A 247 24.69 -4.32 -18.18
N THR A 248 24.25 -3.09 -17.94
CA THR A 248 23.73 -2.19 -18.98
C THR A 248 24.82 -1.52 -19.81
N THR A 249 26.10 -1.82 -19.55
CA THR A 249 27.19 -1.35 -20.43
C THR A 249 27.13 -2.09 -21.76
N MET A 250 27.40 -1.37 -22.85
CA MET A 250 27.23 -1.89 -24.20
C MET A 250 28.11 -3.11 -24.49
N LYS A 251 29.31 -3.15 -23.90
CA LYS A 251 30.24 -4.28 -24.03
C LYS A 251 29.66 -5.57 -23.44
N ASN A 252 29.00 -5.49 -22.27
CA ASN A 252 28.41 -6.64 -21.61
C ASN A 252 27.08 -7.06 -22.26
N LEU A 253 26.28 -6.10 -22.72
CA LEU A 253 25.02 -6.36 -23.41
C LEU A 253 25.22 -7.12 -24.73
N LYS A 254 26.22 -6.73 -25.53
CA LYS A 254 26.59 -7.43 -26.79
C LYS A 254 27.03 -8.89 -26.56
N LYS A 255 27.54 -9.19 -25.36
CA LYS A 255 27.96 -10.54 -24.96
C LYS A 255 26.78 -11.39 -24.46
N LEU A 256 25.84 -10.78 -23.74
CA LEU A 256 24.66 -11.46 -23.15
C LEU A 256 23.49 -11.64 -24.12
N LEU A 257 23.27 -10.72 -25.05
CA LEU A 257 22.15 -10.74 -26.00
C LEU A 257 22.67 -10.68 -27.46
N PRO A 258 23.20 -11.79 -28.00
CA PRO A 258 23.82 -11.79 -29.32
C PRO A 258 22.83 -11.47 -30.47
N PHE A 259 21.52 -11.69 -30.26
CA PHE A 259 20.48 -11.35 -31.24
C PHE A 259 20.27 -9.83 -31.42
N MET A 260 20.76 -8.99 -30.49
CA MET A 260 20.65 -7.53 -30.61
C MET A 260 21.84 -6.89 -31.34
N LYS A 261 22.91 -7.65 -31.64
CA LYS A 261 24.10 -7.16 -32.38
C LYS A 261 23.76 -6.38 -33.66
N PRO A 262 22.91 -6.87 -34.59
CA PRO A 262 22.64 -6.15 -35.84
C PRO A 262 21.91 -4.80 -35.65
N ILE A 263 21.14 -4.65 -34.58
CA ILE A 263 20.42 -3.41 -34.26
C ILE A 263 21.33 -2.42 -33.52
N VAL A 264 22.23 -2.94 -32.67
CA VAL A 264 23.13 -2.16 -31.82
C VAL A 264 24.37 -1.66 -32.57
N ASP A 265 24.77 -2.29 -33.68
CA ASP A 265 25.93 -1.87 -34.47
C ASP A 265 25.66 -0.64 -35.36
N GLN A 266 24.41 -0.21 -35.51
CA GLN A 266 24.08 1.04 -36.19
C GLN A 266 24.52 2.24 -35.33
N PRO A 267 25.35 3.17 -35.85
CA PRO A 267 26.05 4.17 -35.05
C PRO A 267 25.12 5.16 -34.32
N GLN A 268 23.99 5.49 -34.93
CA GLN A 268 22.97 6.35 -34.33
C GLN A 268 22.25 5.66 -33.16
N VAL A 269 21.88 4.38 -33.32
CA VAL A 269 21.20 3.58 -32.29
C VAL A 269 22.16 3.26 -31.14
N LYS A 270 23.42 2.95 -31.44
CA LYS A 270 24.46 2.70 -30.44
C LYS A 270 24.64 3.89 -29.49
N THR A 271 24.75 5.10 -30.03
CA THR A 271 24.98 6.33 -29.25
C THR A 271 23.80 6.64 -28.35
N VAL A 272 22.57 6.49 -28.86
CA VAL A 272 21.34 6.68 -28.09
C VAL A 272 21.22 5.60 -27.01
N LEU A 273 21.45 4.34 -27.34
CA LEU A 273 21.31 3.24 -26.41
C LEU A 273 22.39 3.30 -25.31
N GLU A 274 23.63 3.67 -25.62
CA GLU A 274 24.69 3.89 -24.63
C GLU A 274 24.35 5.03 -23.66
N ALA A 275 23.72 6.10 -24.14
CA ALA A 275 23.34 7.25 -23.30
C ALA A 275 22.11 6.98 -22.41
N TYR A 276 21.10 6.26 -22.92
CA TYR A 276 19.81 6.13 -22.23
C TYR A 276 19.59 4.77 -21.55
N LEU A 277 20.22 3.68 -22.00
CA LEU A 277 19.96 2.34 -21.47
C LEU A 277 20.28 2.20 -19.97
N PRO A 278 21.43 2.68 -19.45
CA PRO A 278 21.70 2.64 -18.01
C PRO A 278 20.67 3.45 -17.21
N GLN A 279 20.26 4.61 -17.73
CA GLN A 279 19.26 5.47 -17.12
C GLN A 279 17.87 4.81 -17.07
N ILE A 280 17.42 4.19 -18.16
CA ILE A 280 16.14 3.49 -18.23
C ILE A 280 16.15 2.28 -17.29
N ALA A 281 17.22 1.49 -17.31
CA ALA A 281 17.35 0.32 -16.44
C ALA A 281 17.33 0.72 -14.96
N LEU A 282 18.00 1.82 -14.60
CA LEU A 282 17.98 2.36 -13.25
C LEU A 282 16.58 2.84 -12.84
N ILE A 283 15.86 3.55 -13.72
CA ILE A 283 14.48 3.99 -13.48
C ILE A 283 13.55 2.80 -13.26
N VAL A 284 13.64 1.77 -14.11
CA VAL A 284 12.85 0.54 -13.97
C VAL A 284 13.15 -0.15 -12.64
N PHE A 285 14.42 -0.25 -12.26
CA PHE A 285 14.81 -0.84 -10.99
C PHE A 285 14.26 -0.06 -9.79
N LEU A 286 14.31 1.27 -9.84
CA LEU A 286 13.71 2.14 -8.82
C LEU A 286 12.18 1.95 -8.72
N ALA A 287 11.51 1.78 -9.86
CA ALA A 287 10.06 1.57 -9.94
C ALA A 287 9.62 0.19 -9.43
N VAL A 288 10.52 -0.79 -9.40
CA VAL A 288 10.25 -2.15 -8.89
C VAL A 288 10.29 -2.20 -7.36
N ILE A 289 11.06 -1.34 -6.70
CA ILE A 289 11.23 -1.38 -5.24
C ILE A 289 9.91 -1.26 -4.47
N PRO A 290 9.03 -0.27 -4.72
CA PRO A 290 7.75 -0.21 -4.01
C PRO A 290 6.88 -1.45 -4.23
N LYS A 291 6.97 -2.08 -5.41
CA LYS A 291 6.24 -3.33 -5.70
C LYS A 291 6.78 -4.50 -4.86
N ILE A 292 8.10 -4.62 -4.73
CA ILE A 292 8.73 -5.63 -3.86
C ILE A 292 8.33 -5.40 -2.39
N LEU A 293 8.41 -4.16 -1.91
CA LEU A 293 8.04 -3.83 -0.52
C LEU A 293 6.55 -4.07 -0.24
N MET A 294 5.68 -3.81 -1.22
CA MET A 294 4.26 -4.14 -1.16
C MET A 294 4.04 -5.65 -1.14
N PHE A 295 4.74 -6.41 -1.98
CA PHE A 295 4.68 -7.87 -2.00
C PHE A 295 5.11 -8.47 -0.65
N LEU A 296 6.23 -8.04 -0.10
CA LEU A 296 6.69 -8.46 1.23
C LEU A 296 5.65 -8.10 2.31
N SER A 297 5.12 -6.88 2.28
CA SER A 297 4.10 -6.44 3.25
C SER A 297 2.79 -7.22 3.14
N LYS A 298 2.40 -7.65 1.93
CA LYS A 298 1.23 -8.52 1.70
C LYS A 298 1.34 -9.85 2.43
N THR A 299 2.53 -10.29 2.87
CA THR A 299 2.70 -11.54 3.63
C THR A 299 2.55 -11.38 5.14
N GLU A 300 2.55 -10.15 5.68
CA GLU A 300 2.64 -9.88 7.11
C GLU A 300 1.28 -9.75 7.82
N GLY A 301 0.24 -9.27 7.13
CA GLY A 301 -0.96 -8.73 7.76
C GLY A 301 -2.27 -9.14 7.09
N PRO A 302 -3.39 -9.17 7.84
CA PRO A 302 -4.67 -9.65 7.34
C PRO A 302 -5.49 -8.61 6.57
N SER A 303 -5.12 -7.33 6.60
CA SER A 303 -5.87 -6.25 5.95
C SER A 303 -5.05 -5.43 4.96
N ILE A 304 -5.66 -5.02 3.85
CA ILE A 304 -5.03 -4.17 2.83
C ILE A 304 -4.57 -2.84 3.44
N SER A 305 -5.37 -2.21 4.31
CA SER A 305 -5.00 -0.97 5.01
C SER A 305 -3.71 -1.13 5.84
N TYR A 306 -3.55 -2.26 6.55
CA TYR A 306 -2.30 -2.57 7.25
C TYR A 306 -1.14 -2.74 6.28
N VAL A 307 -1.33 -3.48 5.19
CA VAL A 307 -0.30 -3.76 4.19
C VAL A 307 0.21 -2.47 3.53
N VAL A 308 -0.69 -1.57 3.12
CA VAL A 308 -0.35 -0.28 2.53
C VAL A 308 0.46 0.57 3.51
N ARG A 309 0.03 0.64 4.78
CA ARG A 309 0.75 1.37 5.83
C ARG A 309 2.14 0.75 6.09
N ALA A 310 2.24 -0.57 6.17
CA ALA A 310 3.50 -1.27 6.40
C ALA A 310 4.46 -1.10 5.20
N SER A 311 3.96 -1.15 3.97
CA SER A 311 4.73 -0.92 2.75
C SER A 311 5.23 0.53 2.66
N SER A 312 4.35 1.49 2.92
CA SER A 312 4.69 2.92 3.03
C SER A 312 5.80 3.14 4.04
N GLY A 313 5.70 2.48 5.21
CA GLY A 313 6.69 2.60 6.25
C GLY A 313 8.07 2.08 5.85
N LYS A 314 8.14 0.92 5.21
CA LYS A 314 9.38 0.34 4.67
C LYS A 314 9.98 1.22 3.58
N TYR A 315 9.14 1.74 2.68
CA TYR A 315 9.59 2.60 1.58
C TYR A 315 10.11 3.95 2.07
N PHE A 316 9.53 4.50 3.15
CA PHE A 316 10.07 5.68 3.82
C PHE A 316 11.50 5.46 4.33
N TYR A 317 11.76 4.36 5.06
CA TYR A 317 13.12 4.06 5.54
C TYR A 317 14.09 3.90 4.37
N PHE A 318 13.66 3.21 3.32
CA PHE A 318 14.45 3.06 2.11
C PHE A 318 14.80 4.40 1.46
N ILE A 319 13.82 5.27 1.23
CA ILE A 319 14.03 6.58 0.60
C ILE A 319 14.93 7.47 1.47
N ILE A 320 14.69 7.54 2.78
CA ILE A 320 15.50 8.39 3.66
C ILE A 320 16.95 7.91 3.71
N LEU A 321 17.19 6.60 3.86
CA LEU A 321 18.54 6.07 3.97
C LEU A 321 19.30 6.11 2.64
N ASN A 322 18.65 5.80 1.51
CA ASN A 322 19.34 5.74 0.21
C ASN A 322 19.31 7.07 -0.56
N VAL A 323 18.18 7.78 -0.59
CA VAL A 323 18.03 9.00 -1.41
C VAL A 323 18.45 10.24 -0.64
N PHE A 324 18.08 10.37 0.65
CA PHE A 324 18.47 11.53 1.43
C PHE A 324 19.88 11.38 2.02
N ILE A 325 20.07 10.43 2.94
CA ILE A 325 21.35 10.18 3.59
C ILE A 325 22.36 9.65 2.58
N GLY A 326 21.97 8.67 1.76
CA GLY A 326 22.85 8.04 0.77
C GLY A 326 23.43 9.03 -0.23
N VAL A 327 22.63 9.92 -0.85
CA VAL A 327 23.17 10.96 -1.76
C VAL A 327 24.02 11.98 -1.02
N THR A 328 23.58 12.39 0.18
CA THR A 328 24.31 13.36 0.99
C THR A 328 25.70 12.83 1.35
N ILE A 329 25.81 11.55 1.69
CA ILE A 329 27.10 10.93 2.02
C ILE A 329 27.82 10.51 0.73
N SER A 330 27.17 9.97 -0.32
CA SER A 330 27.83 9.45 -1.55
C SER A 330 28.61 10.50 -2.34
N GLY A 331 28.13 11.74 -2.38
CA GLY A 331 28.89 12.87 -2.94
C GLY A 331 30.24 13.07 -2.26
N THR A 332 30.36 12.65 -1.00
CA THR A 332 31.61 12.55 -0.24
C THR A 332 32.24 11.15 -0.26
N LEU A 333 31.47 10.06 -0.17
CA LEU A 333 31.89 8.67 0.01
C LEU A 333 32.80 8.19 -1.13
N PHE A 334 32.55 8.55 -2.39
CA PHE A 334 33.50 8.21 -3.47
C PHE A 334 34.87 8.90 -3.32
N LYS A 335 34.93 10.06 -2.67
CA LYS A 335 36.20 10.71 -2.27
C LYS A 335 36.74 10.17 -0.95
N THR A 336 35.89 9.72 -0.03
CA THR A 336 36.23 9.33 1.35
C THR A 336 36.38 7.81 1.56
N ILE A 337 36.08 6.92 0.59
CA ILE A 337 36.35 5.46 0.75
C ILE A 337 37.83 5.18 1.03
N LYS A 338 38.75 6.06 0.61
CA LYS A 338 40.17 6.01 1.01
C LYS A 338 40.42 6.44 2.48
N GLU A 339 39.48 7.13 3.11
CA GLU A 339 39.58 7.66 4.49
C GLU A 339 38.66 6.92 5.50
N VAL A 340 37.56 6.29 5.06
CA VAL A 340 36.53 5.59 5.89
C VAL A 340 36.98 4.19 6.36
N VAL A 341 38.17 3.72 5.99
CA VAL A 341 38.79 2.51 6.56
C VAL A 341 39.22 2.73 8.03
N LYS A 342 38.97 3.92 8.61
CA LYS A 342 39.13 4.18 10.05
C LYS A 342 37.77 4.23 10.78
N PRO A 343 37.60 3.49 11.89
CA PRO A 343 36.32 3.30 12.55
C PRO A 343 36.02 4.41 13.57
N ASP A 344 35.66 5.62 13.12
CA ASP A 344 35.19 6.68 14.04
C ASP A 344 33.72 7.02 13.81
N THR A 345 32.84 6.47 14.66
CA THR A 345 31.38 6.71 14.66
C THR A 345 31.03 8.19 14.91
N ASN A 346 31.90 8.95 15.59
CA ASN A 346 31.71 10.39 15.83
C ASN A 346 31.88 11.25 14.58
N GLN A 347 32.43 10.71 13.49
CA GLN A 347 32.64 11.45 12.25
C GLN A 347 31.39 11.48 11.36
N ILE A 348 30.42 10.57 11.53
CA ILE A 348 29.25 10.47 10.64
C ILE A 348 28.40 11.76 10.70
N TRP A 349 28.14 12.27 11.90
CA TRP A 349 27.34 13.48 12.10
C TRP A 349 28.07 14.76 11.66
N GLY A 350 29.40 14.80 11.84
CA GLY A 350 30.25 15.87 11.29
C GLY A 350 30.37 15.80 9.76
N LEU A 351 30.40 14.61 9.17
CA LEU A 351 30.38 14.42 7.72
C LEU A 351 29.05 14.89 7.14
N LEU A 352 27.92 14.52 7.76
CA LEU A 352 26.59 15.02 7.38
C LEU A 352 26.54 16.56 7.39
N GLY A 353 26.99 17.20 8.48
CA GLY A 353 27.01 18.67 8.57
C GLY A 353 27.90 19.34 7.52
N LYS A 354 28.94 18.67 7.01
CA LYS A 354 29.83 19.18 5.95
C LYS A 354 29.23 18.97 4.56
N SER A 355 28.66 17.80 4.30
CA SER A 355 28.17 17.39 2.99
C SER A 355 26.79 17.97 2.64
N LEU A 356 25.94 18.24 3.63
CA LEU A 356 24.60 18.81 3.39
C LEU A 356 24.65 20.16 2.67
N PRO A 357 25.37 21.20 3.15
CA PRO A 357 25.45 22.47 2.42
C PRO A 357 25.94 22.33 0.97
N GLN A 358 26.83 21.36 0.70
CA GLN A 358 27.37 21.12 -0.65
C GLN A 358 26.32 20.53 -1.60
N ASN A 359 25.39 19.73 -1.07
CA ASN A 359 24.33 19.08 -1.84
C ASN A 359 23.01 19.89 -1.90
N ALA A 360 22.97 21.10 -1.31
CA ALA A 360 21.77 21.93 -1.26
C ALA A 360 21.18 22.21 -2.66
N THR A 361 22.04 22.50 -3.66
CA THR A 361 21.60 22.74 -5.04
C THR A 361 20.93 21.52 -5.65
N PHE A 362 21.45 20.32 -5.41
CA PHE A 362 20.85 19.07 -5.90
C PHE A 362 19.45 18.86 -5.30
N PHE A 363 19.29 19.06 -3.99
CA PHE A 363 17.99 18.87 -3.36
C PHE A 363 16.99 19.98 -3.75
N LEU A 364 17.46 21.20 -3.99
CA LEU A 364 16.63 22.28 -4.51
C LEU A 364 16.09 21.94 -5.90
N THR A 365 16.95 21.49 -6.82
CA THR A 365 16.51 21.09 -8.16
C THR A 365 15.60 19.86 -8.11
N LEU A 366 15.84 18.92 -7.19
CA LEU A 366 14.95 17.77 -6.97
C LEU A 366 13.56 18.22 -6.53
N VAL A 367 13.45 19.12 -5.55
CA VAL A 367 12.15 19.65 -5.07
C VAL A 367 11.45 20.41 -6.19
N ALA A 368 12.18 21.27 -6.93
CA ALA A 368 11.63 22.01 -8.06
C ALA A 368 11.12 21.06 -9.18
N LEU A 369 11.88 20.02 -9.51
CA LEU A 369 11.49 19.02 -10.51
C LEU A 369 10.22 18.25 -10.09
N LYS A 370 10.16 17.83 -8.82
CA LYS A 370 8.98 17.14 -8.25
C LYS A 370 7.75 18.05 -8.22
N PHE A 371 7.95 19.34 -7.94
CA PHE A 371 6.91 20.35 -7.98
C PHE A 371 6.38 20.57 -9.41
N PHE A 372 7.25 20.98 -10.35
CA PHE A 372 6.84 21.33 -11.72
C PHE A 372 6.41 20.12 -12.54
N ILE A 373 7.28 19.12 -12.67
CA ILE A 373 7.03 17.96 -13.54
C ILE A 373 6.17 16.93 -12.82
N GLY A 374 6.42 16.68 -11.52
CA GLY A 374 5.68 15.67 -10.77
C GLY A 374 4.18 15.96 -10.71
N TYR A 375 3.77 17.14 -10.25
CA TYR A 375 2.35 17.50 -10.21
C TYR A 375 1.77 17.80 -11.59
N GLY A 376 2.57 18.27 -12.56
CA GLY A 376 2.12 18.41 -13.96
C GLY A 376 1.73 17.08 -14.60
N LEU A 377 2.53 16.02 -14.39
CA LEU A 377 2.24 14.67 -14.84
C LEU A 377 1.04 14.04 -14.09
N GLU A 378 0.90 14.33 -12.80
CA GLU A 378 -0.24 13.85 -12.01
C GLU A 378 -1.54 14.52 -12.45
N LEU A 379 -1.52 15.83 -12.72
CA LEU A 379 -2.69 16.58 -13.16
C LEU A 379 -3.17 16.11 -14.54
N SER A 380 -2.22 15.95 -15.48
CA SER A 380 -2.52 15.54 -16.86
C SER A 380 -2.88 14.05 -16.99
N ARG A 381 -2.53 13.21 -16.01
CA ARG A 381 -2.73 11.75 -16.03
C ARG A 381 -2.34 11.10 -17.36
N LEU A 382 -1.21 11.51 -17.94
CA LEU A 382 -0.76 11.01 -19.25
C LEU A 382 -0.65 9.49 -19.30
N VAL A 383 -0.10 8.87 -18.24
CA VAL A 383 0.10 7.42 -18.20
C VAL A 383 -1.24 6.65 -18.23
N PRO A 384 -2.22 6.91 -17.34
CA PRO A 384 -3.55 6.33 -17.46
C PRO A 384 -4.23 6.59 -18.80
N LEU A 385 -4.11 7.79 -19.36
CA LEU A 385 -4.73 8.15 -20.64
C LEU A 385 -4.16 7.33 -21.80
N ILE A 386 -2.84 7.19 -21.88
CA ILE A 386 -2.17 6.38 -22.91
C ILE A 386 -2.58 4.91 -22.76
N ILE A 387 -2.54 4.38 -21.53
CA ILE A 387 -2.95 2.99 -21.26
C ILE A 387 -4.41 2.76 -21.66
N PHE A 388 -5.30 3.71 -21.36
CA PHE A 388 -6.70 3.61 -21.74
C PHE A 388 -6.88 3.55 -23.27
N HIS A 389 -6.25 4.44 -24.03
CA HIS A 389 -6.37 4.43 -25.51
C HIS A 389 -5.78 3.16 -26.13
N LEU A 390 -4.66 2.66 -25.59
CA LEU A 390 -4.08 1.38 -25.99
C LEU A 390 -5.03 0.21 -25.66
N LYS A 391 -5.59 0.17 -24.46
CA LYS A 391 -6.57 -0.86 -24.06
C LYS A 391 -7.81 -0.81 -24.93
N ARG A 392 -8.39 0.37 -25.14
CA ARG A 392 -9.58 0.56 -25.98
C ARG A 392 -9.34 0.12 -27.42
N LYS A 393 -8.18 0.44 -28.00
CA LYS A 393 -7.88 0.11 -29.40
C LYS A 393 -7.59 -1.38 -29.60
N TYR A 394 -6.85 -2.01 -28.70
CA TYR A 394 -6.33 -3.36 -28.91
C TYR A 394 -7.03 -4.46 -28.09
N PHE A 395 -7.57 -4.14 -26.91
CA PHE A 395 -8.03 -5.14 -25.95
C PHE A 395 -9.54 -5.11 -25.70
N CYS A 396 -10.19 -3.95 -25.68
CA CYS A 396 -11.62 -3.83 -25.36
C CYS A 396 -12.51 -4.13 -26.58
N LYS A 397 -13.49 -5.02 -26.40
CA LYS A 397 -14.55 -5.35 -27.35
C LYS A 397 -15.95 -5.24 -26.75
N THR A 398 -16.08 -5.41 -25.43
CA THR A 398 -17.34 -5.25 -24.70
C THR A 398 -17.39 -3.91 -23.95
N ASP A 399 -18.60 -3.44 -23.65
CA ASP A 399 -18.79 -2.22 -22.84
C ASP A 399 -18.22 -2.38 -21.43
N ASP A 400 -18.29 -3.58 -20.84
CA ASP A 400 -17.69 -3.88 -19.55
C ASP A 400 -16.16 -3.79 -19.56
N GLU A 401 -15.51 -4.30 -20.61
CA GLU A 401 -14.06 -4.15 -20.77
C GLU A 401 -13.66 -2.68 -20.95
N VAL A 402 -14.51 -1.88 -21.59
CA VAL A 402 -14.31 -0.42 -21.68
C VAL A 402 -14.44 0.21 -20.29
N ARG A 403 -15.48 -0.13 -19.51
CA ARG A 403 -15.67 0.37 -18.13
C ARG A 403 -14.49 -0.02 -17.23
N GLU A 404 -14.02 -1.27 -17.29
CA GLU A 404 -12.85 -1.72 -16.54
C GLU A 404 -11.56 -0.99 -16.97
N ALA A 405 -11.40 -0.68 -18.26
CA ALA A 405 -10.26 0.09 -18.75
C ALA A 405 -10.30 1.56 -18.29
N TRP A 406 -11.49 2.13 -18.12
CA TRP A 406 -11.71 3.47 -17.57
C TRP A 406 -11.64 3.54 -16.04
N ALA A 407 -11.78 2.40 -15.34
CA ALA A 407 -11.87 2.36 -13.89
C ALA A 407 -10.65 3.06 -13.25
N PRO A 408 -10.86 4.12 -12.46
CA PRO A 408 -9.76 4.85 -11.85
C PRO A 408 -9.11 4.02 -10.74
N GLY A 409 -7.79 4.13 -10.61
CA GLY A 409 -7.07 3.59 -9.47
C GLY A 409 -7.30 4.39 -8.18
N ASP A 410 -6.71 3.90 -7.08
CA ASP A 410 -6.69 4.62 -5.81
C ASP A 410 -5.57 5.67 -5.74
N ILE A 411 -5.56 6.43 -4.64
CA ILE A 411 -4.56 7.47 -4.33
C ILE A 411 -3.15 6.89 -4.13
N ASN A 412 -3.00 5.56 -4.05
CA ASN A 412 -1.75 4.83 -3.88
C ASN A 412 -0.88 5.35 -2.73
N TYR A 413 -1.44 5.34 -1.51
CA TYR A 413 -0.78 5.82 -0.30
C TYR A 413 0.57 5.14 0.01
N ALA A 414 0.82 3.94 -0.52
CA ALA A 414 2.06 3.19 -0.30
C ALA A 414 3.29 3.94 -0.86
N THR A 415 3.16 4.58 -2.03
CA THR A 415 4.26 5.28 -2.71
C THR A 415 4.22 6.79 -2.50
N ARG A 416 3.02 7.38 -2.51
CA ARG A 416 2.86 8.84 -2.41
C ARG A 416 3.32 9.39 -1.07
N VAL A 417 2.85 8.81 0.04
CA VAL A 417 3.17 9.30 1.39
C VAL A 417 4.69 9.32 1.65
N PRO A 418 5.48 8.28 1.33
CA PRO A 418 6.93 8.34 1.52
C PRO A 418 7.64 9.36 0.64
N ASN A 419 7.17 9.60 -0.58
CA ASN A 419 7.73 10.64 -1.46
C ASN A 419 7.46 12.04 -0.87
N ASP A 420 6.25 12.31 -0.40
CA ASP A 420 5.92 13.61 0.21
C ASP A 420 6.70 13.82 1.52
N LEU A 421 6.86 12.76 2.33
CA LEU A 421 7.66 12.79 3.56
C LEU A 421 9.17 12.98 3.30
N LEU A 422 9.70 12.53 2.16
CA LEU A 422 11.05 12.87 1.73
C LEU A 422 11.16 14.38 1.50
N ILE A 423 10.19 15.00 0.82
CA ILE A 423 10.20 16.45 0.57
C ILE A 423 10.10 17.21 1.90
N VAL A 424 9.24 16.77 2.83
CA VAL A 424 9.20 17.32 4.20
C VAL A 424 10.57 17.26 4.86
N THR A 425 11.25 16.10 4.78
CA THR A 425 12.58 15.92 5.38
C THR A 425 13.61 16.86 4.77
N ILE A 426 13.64 16.97 3.43
CA ILE A 426 14.54 17.88 2.72
C ILE A 426 14.28 19.33 3.13
N VAL A 427 13.03 19.78 3.07
CA VAL A 427 12.66 21.16 3.39
C VAL A 427 13.00 21.49 4.85
N LEU A 428 12.74 20.59 5.81
CA LEU A 428 13.13 20.78 7.20
C LEU A 428 14.67 20.88 7.34
N CYS A 429 15.41 19.92 6.80
CA CYS A 429 16.87 19.88 6.89
C CYS A 429 17.55 21.11 6.27
N TYR A 430 17.04 21.60 5.13
CA TYR A 430 17.61 22.73 4.42
C TYR A 430 17.00 24.09 4.77
N SER A 431 15.90 24.13 5.53
CA SER A 431 15.20 25.37 5.90
C SER A 431 16.14 26.44 6.48
N VAL A 432 17.03 26.02 7.37
CA VAL A 432 18.01 26.90 8.00
C VAL A 432 19.28 26.99 7.14
N ILE A 433 19.81 25.87 6.63
CA ILE A 433 21.07 25.79 5.84
C ILE A 433 21.02 26.63 4.56
N ALA A 434 19.93 26.50 3.80
CA ALA A 434 19.68 27.14 2.52
C ALA A 434 18.21 27.59 2.42
N PRO A 435 17.85 28.74 3.02
CA PRO A 435 16.45 29.19 3.16
C PRO A 435 15.69 29.33 1.84
N ILE A 436 16.41 29.46 0.71
CA ILE A 436 15.82 29.46 -0.64
C ILE A 436 14.99 28.20 -0.93
N ILE A 437 15.20 27.09 -0.20
CA ILE A 437 14.37 25.88 -0.31
C ILE A 437 12.93 26.10 0.16
N ILE A 438 12.68 27.06 1.06
CA ILE A 438 11.38 27.27 1.70
C ILE A 438 10.32 27.69 0.68
N PRO A 439 10.53 28.72 -0.18
CA PRO A 439 9.61 29.05 -1.26
C PRO A 439 9.26 27.85 -2.16
N PHE A 440 10.25 27.03 -2.54
CA PHE A 440 10.00 25.83 -3.35
C PHE A 440 9.20 24.78 -2.59
N GLY A 441 9.45 24.61 -1.29
CA GLY A 441 8.66 23.73 -0.43
C GLY A 441 7.20 24.19 -0.30
N VAL A 442 6.98 25.50 -0.11
CA VAL A 442 5.64 26.09 -0.06
C VAL A 442 4.92 25.92 -1.40
N ALA A 443 5.59 26.17 -2.52
CA ALA A 443 5.03 25.96 -3.85
C ALA A 443 4.67 24.48 -4.09
N TYR A 444 5.54 23.55 -3.67
CA TYR A 444 5.30 22.11 -3.75
C TYR A 444 4.03 21.71 -3.01
N PHE A 445 3.90 22.05 -1.72
CA PHE A 445 2.71 21.66 -0.94
C PHE A 445 1.45 22.47 -1.33
N GLY A 446 1.59 23.73 -1.72
CA GLY A 446 0.47 24.58 -2.15
C GLY A 446 -0.17 24.09 -3.44
N VAL A 447 0.63 23.84 -4.48
CA VAL A 447 0.13 23.27 -5.74
C VAL A 447 -0.27 21.81 -5.55
N GLY A 448 0.48 21.06 -4.74
CA GLY A 448 0.11 19.70 -4.37
C GLY A 448 -1.28 19.62 -3.74
N TRP A 449 -1.63 20.55 -2.84
CA TRP A 449 -2.97 20.63 -2.24
C TRP A 449 -4.05 20.88 -3.30
N LEU A 450 -3.84 21.84 -4.22
CA LEU A 450 -4.80 22.12 -5.31
C LEU A 450 -5.01 20.93 -6.23
N VAL A 451 -3.92 20.33 -6.71
CA VAL A 451 -3.94 19.21 -7.66
C VAL A 451 -4.55 17.97 -7.00
N LEU A 452 -4.08 17.59 -5.80
CA LEU A 452 -4.58 16.40 -5.12
C LEU A 452 -6.03 16.56 -4.67
N ARG A 453 -6.46 17.76 -4.26
CA ARG A 453 -7.88 18.02 -3.96
C ARG A 453 -8.74 17.83 -5.20
N ASN A 454 -8.33 18.36 -6.35
CA ASN A 454 -9.05 18.15 -7.61
C ASN A 454 -9.12 16.67 -8.02
N GLN A 455 -8.00 15.95 -7.92
CA GLN A 455 -7.93 14.52 -8.27
C GLN A 455 -8.72 13.63 -7.28
N ALA A 456 -8.69 13.95 -5.98
CA ALA A 456 -9.46 13.23 -4.97
C ALA A 456 -10.98 13.40 -5.17
N LEU A 457 -11.44 14.55 -5.65
CA LEU A 457 -12.86 14.81 -5.90
C LEU A 457 -13.35 14.26 -7.24
N LYS A 458 -12.52 14.29 -8.29
CA LYS A 458 -12.97 14.00 -9.67
C LYS A 458 -12.54 12.65 -10.21
N VAL A 459 -11.52 12.02 -9.64
CA VAL A 459 -10.83 10.91 -10.30
C VAL A 459 -10.67 9.70 -9.41
N TYR A 460 -10.05 9.84 -8.23
CA TYR A 460 -9.70 8.67 -7.45
C TYR A 460 -10.90 8.09 -6.72
N VAL A 461 -11.01 6.76 -6.76
CA VAL A 461 -11.98 6.01 -5.96
C VAL A 461 -11.21 5.30 -4.85
N PRO A 462 -11.56 5.51 -3.56
CA PRO A 462 -10.90 4.82 -2.47
C PRO A 462 -11.21 3.32 -2.54
N SER A 463 -10.16 2.49 -2.64
CA SER A 463 -10.29 1.03 -2.61
C SER A 463 -10.88 0.50 -1.29
N TYR A 464 -10.73 1.27 -0.21
CA TYR A 464 -11.13 0.89 1.13
C TYR A 464 -11.21 2.10 2.07
N GLU A 465 -11.98 1.98 3.16
CA GLU A 465 -12.08 3.01 4.20
C GLU A 465 -11.25 2.65 5.45
N SER A 466 -10.37 3.56 5.89
CA SER A 466 -9.48 3.31 7.03
C SER A 466 -9.58 4.33 8.16
N TYR A 467 -10.45 5.33 8.03
CA TYR A 467 -10.73 6.36 9.02
C TYR A 467 -9.46 7.10 9.50
N GLY A 468 -8.52 7.34 8.59
CA GLY A 468 -7.28 8.07 8.93
C GLY A 468 -6.24 7.28 9.72
N ARG A 469 -6.29 5.92 9.74
CA ARG A 469 -5.24 5.08 10.37
C ARG A 469 -3.81 5.31 9.84
N MET A 470 -3.65 5.99 8.71
CA MET A 470 -2.36 6.42 8.17
C MET A 470 -1.78 7.65 8.88
N TRP A 471 -2.60 8.46 9.55
CA TRP A 471 -2.16 9.72 10.17
C TRP A 471 -1.11 9.54 11.27
N PRO A 472 -1.27 8.66 12.27
CA PRO A 472 -0.23 8.44 13.28
C PRO A 472 1.09 7.96 12.68
N HIS A 473 1.01 7.24 11.56
CA HIS A 473 2.18 6.77 10.80
C HIS A 473 2.89 7.92 10.07
N MET A 474 2.17 8.88 9.51
CA MET A 474 2.73 10.11 8.92
C MET A 474 3.31 11.03 10.00
N HIS A 475 2.53 11.31 11.05
CA HIS A 475 2.96 12.14 12.18
C HIS A 475 4.29 11.67 12.79
N GLY A 476 4.41 10.37 13.08
CA GLY A 476 5.66 9.81 13.62
C GLY A 476 6.86 9.98 12.69
N ARG A 477 6.65 10.01 11.36
CA ARG A 477 7.71 10.21 10.37
C ARG A 477 8.10 11.67 10.20
N ILE A 478 7.15 12.59 10.30
CA ILE A 478 7.47 14.02 10.32
C ILE A 478 8.28 14.35 11.58
N LEU A 479 7.93 13.77 12.74
CA LEU A 479 8.75 13.89 13.95
C LEU A 479 10.15 13.28 13.79
N ALA A 480 10.26 12.10 13.16
CA ALA A 480 11.57 11.53 12.84
C ALA A 480 12.39 12.44 11.92
N ALA A 481 11.76 13.04 10.90
CA ALA A 481 12.40 14.03 10.03
C ALA A 481 12.85 15.28 10.79
N LEU A 482 12.05 15.76 11.75
CA LEU A 482 12.43 16.88 12.62
C LEU A 482 13.63 16.53 13.51
N ILE A 483 13.68 15.32 14.06
CA ILE A 483 14.83 14.85 14.84
C ILE A 483 16.09 14.76 13.96
N ILE A 484 15.96 14.23 12.73
CA ILE A 484 17.08 14.20 11.75
C ILE A 484 17.59 15.62 11.48
N TYR A 485 16.71 16.58 11.29
CA TYR A 485 17.06 17.99 11.13
C TYR A 485 17.80 18.56 12.36
N GLN A 486 17.30 18.31 13.57
CA GLN A 486 17.93 18.81 14.80
C GLN A 486 19.33 18.21 15.00
N VAL A 487 19.48 16.89 14.82
CA VAL A 487 20.79 16.20 14.91
C VAL A 487 21.76 16.73 13.84
N THR A 488 21.25 16.96 12.64
CA THR A 488 22.01 17.56 11.54
C THR A 488 22.52 18.96 11.89
N MET A 489 21.68 19.82 12.51
CA MET A 489 22.08 21.15 12.93
C MET A 489 23.13 21.11 14.05
N ILE A 490 23.03 20.18 15.00
CA ILE A 490 24.07 19.92 16.01
C ILE A 490 25.39 19.53 15.35
N GLY A 491 25.35 18.64 14.35
CA GLY A 491 26.51 18.27 13.55
C GLY A 491 27.14 19.48 12.85
N TYR A 492 26.31 20.33 12.24
CA TYR A 492 26.76 21.56 11.58
C TYR A 492 27.42 22.57 12.54
N PHE A 493 26.81 22.86 13.69
CA PHE A 493 27.37 23.79 14.69
C PHE A 493 28.69 23.28 15.28
N SER A 494 28.83 21.96 15.43
CA SER A 494 30.07 21.32 15.86
C SER A 494 31.21 21.56 14.87
N ILE A 495 30.95 21.45 13.56
CA ILE A 495 31.96 21.71 12.51
C ILE A 495 32.39 23.18 12.49
N LYS A 496 31.45 24.10 12.71
CA LYS A 496 31.73 25.55 12.78
C LYS A 496 32.36 26.00 14.11
N LYS A 497 32.72 25.06 15.00
CA LYS A 497 33.33 25.28 16.32
C LYS A 497 32.57 26.32 17.15
N PHE A 498 31.24 26.26 17.10
CA PHE A 498 30.39 27.19 17.84
C PHE A 498 30.40 26.84 19.33
N LEU A 499 30.86 27.77 20.19
CA LEU A 499 30.95 27.55 21.64
C LEU A 499 29.59 27.18 22.27
N TYR A 500 28.51 27.75 21.73
CA TYR A 500 27.15 27.55 22.22
C TYR A 500 26.40 26.41 21.50
N SER A 501 27.10 25.53 20.78
CA SER A 501 26.52 24.31 20.17
C SER A 501 25.71 23.44 21.15
N PRO A 502 26.11 23.29 22.45
CA PRO A 502 25.34 22.49 23.41
C PRO A 502 23.89 22.95 23.62
N PHE A 503 23.56 24.23 23.35
CA PHE A 503 22.19 24.71 23.43
C PHE A 503 21.26 24.05 22.40
N ALA A 504 21.77 23.46 21.32
CA ALA A 504 20.94 22.72 20.38
C ALA A 504 20.56 21.30 20.86
N ILE A 505 21.25 20.74 21.87
CA ILE A 505 21.06 19.35 22.35
C ILE A 505 19.70 19.11 23.04
N PRO A 506 19.11 20.06 23.80
CA PRO A 506 17.78 19.89 24.36
C PRO A 506 16.65 19.72 23.33
N LEU A 507 16.82 20.23 22.10
CA LEU A 507 15.79 20.17 21.05
C LEU A 507 15.37 18.72 20.68
N PRO A 508 16.28 17.81 20.31
CA PRO A 508 15.90 16.41 20.02
C PRO A 508 15.32 15.70 21.24
N ILE A 509 15.79 16.01 22.44
CA ILE A 509 15.23 15.45 23.69
C ILE A 509 13.77 15.89 23.84
N PHE A 510 13.49 17.19 23.68
CA PHE A 510 12.14 17.73 23.72
C PHE A 510 11.24 17.13 22.63
N SER A 511 11.74 16.99 21.40
CA SER A 511 11.01 16.34 20.30
C SER A 511 10.66 14.87 20.62
N ILE A 512 11.57 14.12 21.26
CA ILE A 512 11.32 12.74 21.67
C ILE A 512 10.27 12.69 22.79
N ILE A 513 10.38 13.56 23.80
CA ILE A 513 9.37 13.65 24.86
C ILE A 513 7.99 13.97 24.27
N PHE A 514 7.91 14.96 23.38
CA PHE A 514 6.69 15.31 22.66
C PHE A 514 6.14 14.13 21.84
N ALA A 515 7.00 13.39 21.14
CA ALA A 515 6.60 12.19 20.39
C ALA A 515 5.98 11.12 21.29
N LEU A 516 6.58 10.89 22.46
CA LEU A 516 6.08 9.94 23.46
C LEU A 516 4.76 10.41 24.07
N MET A 517 4.62 11.71 24.37
CA MET A 517 3.37 12.31 24.84
C MET A 517 2.25 12.15 23.81
N CYS A 518 2.50 12.50 22.54
CA CYS A 518 1.52 12.34 21.46
C CYS A 518 1.16 10.88 21.24
N ARG A 519 2.13 9.96 21.33
CA ARG A 519 1.87 8.53 21.21
C ARG A 519 0.99 8.04 22.34
N ARG A 520 1.25 8.42 23.59
CA ARG A 520 0.40 8.02 24.73
C ARG A 520 -1.01 8.61 24.64
N LYS A 521 -1.12 9.89 24.26
CA LYS A 521 -2.40 10.61 24.19
C LYS A 521 -3.28 10.18 23.02
N PHE A 522 -2.75 10.14 21.81
CA PHE A 522 -3.58 10.02 20.60
C PHE A 522 -3.50 8.66 19.90
N TYR A 523 -2.35 7.97 19.94
CA TYR A 523 -2.17 6.75 19.14
C TYR A 523 -3.21 5.67 19.46
N ASN A 524 -3.56 5.52 20.75
CA ASN A 524 -4.55 4.55 21.18
C ASN A 524 -5.94 4.82 20.59
N SER A 525 -6.34 6.09 20.44
CA SER A 525 -7.61 6.50 19.82
C SER A 525 -7.68 6.20 18.31
N PHE A 526 -6.54 6.04 17.64
CA PHE A 526 -6.48 5.63 16.22
C PHE A 526 -6.33 4.12 16.06
N ARG A 527 -5.77 3.45 17.06
CA ARG A 527 -5.62 2.00 17.09
C ARG A 527 -6.95 1.31 17.37
N TYR A 528 -7.66 1.78 18.39
CA TYR A 528 -8.92 1.23 18.88
C TYR A 528 -10.05 2.23 18.67
N THR A 529 -11.25 1.73 18.40
CA THR A 529 -12.45 2.56 18.22
C THR A 529 -13.06 2.93 19.58
N PRO A 530 -13.22 4.21 19.94
CA PRO A 530 -13.82 4.60 21.22
C PRO A 530 -15.30 4.23 21.31
N LEU A 531 -15.75 3.72 22.47
CA LEU A 531 -17.14 3.30 22.69
C LEU A 531 -18.13 4.47 22.64
N GLU A 532 -17.72 5.65 23.11
CA GLU A 532 -18.54 6.88 23.08
C GLU A 532 -19.03 7.20 21.66
N VAL A 533 -18.14 7.07 20.69
CA VAL A 533 -18.42 7.33 19.28
C VAL A 533 -19.36 6.28 18.68
N VAL A 534 -19.23 5.02 19.13
CA VAL A 534 -20.04 3.88 18.65
C VAL A 534 -21.46 3.92 19.22
N CYS A 535 -21.67 4.57 20.36
CA CYS A 535 -22.98 4.72 20.99
C CYS A 535 -23.95 5.60 20.16
N ALA A 536 -23.43 6.49 19.32
CA ALA A 536 -24.23 7.38 18.47
C ALA A 536 -25.26 6.59 17.63
N LYS A 537 -26.54 6.98 17.66
CA LYS A 537 -27.64 6.23 17.03
C LYS A 537 -27.47 6.12 15.50
N THR A 538 -27.78 4.95 14.95
CA THR A 538 -27.89 4.75 13.49
C THR A 538 -29.22 5.27 12.97
N LYS A 539 -29.25 5.70 11.71
CA LYS A 539 -30.51 6.09 11.03
C LYS A 539 -31.39 4.90 10.72
N GLU A 540 -30.79 3.76 10.42
CA GLU A 540 -31.47 2.54 9.97
C GLU A 540 -31.29 1.40 10.96
N THR A 541 -32.27 0.50 11.02
CA THR A 541 -32.15 -0.77 11.72
C THR A 541 -31.19 -1.68 10.94
N PRO A 542 -30.14 -2.24 11.58
CA PRO A 542 -29.17 -3.05 10.88
C PRO A 542 -29.77 -4.36 10.39
N ASN A 543 -29.66 -4.64 9.09
CA ASN A 543 -29.95 -5.97 8.55
C ASN A 543 -28.74 -6.89 8.79
N LEU A 544 -28.79 -7.67 9.87
CA LEU A 544 -27.70 -8.57 10.28
C LEU A 544 -27.38 -9.64 9.23
N GLU A 545 -28.36 -10.07 8.43
CA GLU A 545 -28.14 -11.04 7.37
C GLU A 545 -27.37 -10.40 6.19
N ALA A 546 -27.67 -9.14 5.85
CA ALA A 546 -26.89 -8.40 4.87
C ALA A 546 -25.43 -8.19 5.33
N ILE A 547 -25.22 -7.92 6.62
CA ILE A 547 -23.89 -7.79 7.22
C ILE A 547 -23.12 -9.12 7.14
N TYR A 548 -23.78 -10.23 7.49
CA TYR A 548 -23.17 -11.57 7.37
C TYR A 548 -22.80 -11.88 5.92
N LYS A 549 -23.71 -11.64 4.97
CA LYS A 549 -23.49 -11.85 3.53
C LYS A 549 -22.36 -10.99 2.97
N ALA A 550 -22.16 -9.78 3.47
CA ALA A 550 -21.08 -8.89 3.02
C ALA A 550 -19.69 -9.48 3.25
N TYR A 551 -19.52 -10.36 4.24
CA TYR A 551 -18.26 -11.04 4.54
C TYR A 551 -18.08 -12.38 3.83
N ILE A 552 -19.08 -12.87 3.10
CA ILE A 552 -18.94 -14.12 2.33
C ILE A 552 -18.02 -13.85 1.13
N PRO A 553 -16.90 -14.58 0.98
CA PRO A 553 -16.05 -14.47 -0.20
C PRO A 553 -16.86 -14.74 -1.48
N PRO A 554 -16.62 -13.99 -2.58
CA PRO A 554 -17.35 -14.21 -3.84
C PRO A 554 -17.32 -15.66 -4.33
N CYS A 555 -16.18 -16.34 -4.16
CA CYS A 555 -15.99 -17.74 -4.52
C CYS A 555 -16.84 -18.73 -3.69
N LEU A 556 -17.33 -18.33 -2.52
CA LEU A 556 -18.24 -19.11 -1.67
C LEU A 556 -19.67 -18.57 -1.68
N SER A 557 -19.92 -17.47 -2.39
CA SER A 557 -21.27 -16.93 -2.48
C SER A 557 -22.13 -17.88 -3.32
N SER A 558 -23.25 -18.32 -2.74
CA SER A 558 -24.32 -19.01 -3.47
C SER A 558 -25.08 -17.97 -4.30
N TYR A 559 -24.40 -17.27 -5.20
CA TYR A 559 -25.12 -16.50 -6.20
C TYR A 559 -25.93 -17.51 -6.99
N LYS A 560 -27.27 -17.42 -6.87
CA LYS A 560 -28.17 -18.02 -7.84
C LYS A 560 -27.80 -17.35 -9.16
N PHE A 561 -27.00 -18.03 -9.96
CA PHE A 561 -26.93 -17.71 -11.37
C PHE A 561 -28.34 -17.98 -11.87
N ASP A 562 -29.08 -16.93 -12.22
CA ASP A 562 -30.32 -17.08 -12.95
C ASP A 562 -29.95 -17.69 -14.31
N GLU A 563 -29.91 -19.02 -14.33
CA GLU A 563 -29.78 -19.86 -15.52
C GLU A 563 -30.87 -19.52 -16.57
N THR A 564 -31.88 -18.73 -16.19
CA THR A 564 -33.03 -18.37 -17.02
C THR A 564 -32.93 -17.00 -17.70
N GLN A 565 -32.13 -16.03 -17.21
CA GLN A 565 -32.03 -14.72 -17.89
C GLN A 565 -30.85 -14.64 -18.87
N GLU A 566 -29.66 -15.13 -18.53
CA GLU A 566 -28.50 -15.01 -19.44
C GLU A 566 -28.44 -16.13 -20.51
N PHE A 567 -28.79 -17.37 -20.17
CA PHE A 567 -28.85 -18.47 -21.16
C PHE A 567 -30.11 -18.41 -22.04
N GLY A 568 -31.20 -17.81 -21.57
CA GLY A 568 -32.45 -17.66 -22.32
C GLY A 568 -32.30 -16.79 -23.57
N HIS A 569 -31.49 -15.73 -23.50
CA HIS A 569 -31.17 -14.89 -24.65
C HIS A 569 -30.29 -15.61 -25.69
N ALA A 570 -29.37 -16.48 -25.26
CA ALA A 570 -28.51 -17.26 -26.15
C ALA A 570 -29.25 -18.38 -26.91
N LEU A 571 -30.19 -19.07 -26.26
CA LEU A 571 -31.00 -20.13 -26.89
C LEU A 571 -32.15 -19.59 -27.73
N SER A 572 -32.80 -18.49 -27.31
CA SER A 572 -33.90 -17.89 -28.07
C SER A 572 -33.43 -17.27 -29.40
N ALA A 573 -32.23 -16.70 -29.43
CA ALA A 573 -31.58 -16.25 -30.68
C ALA A 573 -31.28 -17.42 -31.63
N PHE A 574 -30.91 -18.59 -31.08
CA PHE A 574 -30.64 -19.80 -31.85
C PHE A 574 -31.92 -20.42 -32.46
N SER A 575 -33.05 -20.39 -31.73
CA SER A 575 -34.32 -20.93 -32.24
C SER A 575 -34.95 -20.09 -33.36
N LYS A 576 -34.68 -18.78 -33.36
CA LYS A 576 -35.19 -17.84 -34.37
C LYS A 576 -34.39 -17.84 -35.68
N THR A 577 -33.18 -18.38 -35.69
CA THR A 577 -32.35 -18.50 -36.91
C THR A 577 -32.41 -19.89 -37.56
N GLY A 578 -33.01 -20.89 -36.91
CA GLY A 578 -33.17 -22.25 -37.46
C GLY A 578 -34.53 -22.55 -38.09
N SER A 579 -35.43 -21.57 -38.16
CA SER A 579 -36.81 -21.73 -38.65
C SER A 579 -37.19 -20.79 -39.80
N SER A 580 -36.21 -20.20 -40.48
CA SER A 580 -36.44 -19.47 -41.72
C SER A 580 -35.27 -19.65 -42.70
N VAL A 581 -35.49 -20.60 -43.62
CA VAL A 581 -34.79 -20.88 -44.89
C VAL A 581 -33.43 -21.55 -44.80
#